data_AF-A0A151EQN0-F1
#
_entry.id   AF-A0A151EQN0-F1
#
_cell.length_a   1.000
_cell.length_b   1.000
_cell.length_c   1.000
_cell.angle_alpha   90.00
_cell.angle_beta   90.00
_cell.angle_gamma   90.00
#
_symmetry.space_group_name_H-M   'P 1'
#
loop_
_entity.id
_entity.type
_entity.pdbx_description
1 polymer ?
#
loop_
_entity_poly.entity_id
_entity_poly.type
_entity_poly.pdbx_seq_one_letter_code
_entity_poly.pdbx_strand_id
1 'polypeptide(L)'
;MRVLVTAIMREGAKYGFGFSVLLSYWRRHYIRVFLRARWSKKAALESMNMVNPIYFCRCGYFSFDLGEKCPFCKENVQCISSVYLGRIKENEFLEKVESNSLIEKMKYELDIPFYYDTHYLAEFHGFQPPKINELIEKLKENFSASRTIFCSTGVKTDAPVNRLVEIMSSI
;
A
#
# COMPACT_ATOMS: atom_id res chain seq x y z
N MET A 1 5.34 -8.34 1.97
CA MET A 1 4.06 -8.57 2.68
C MET A 1 2.92 -8.96 1.72
N ARG A 2 2.49 -8.09 0.80
CA ARG A 2 1.34 -8.40 -0.10
C ARG A 2 1.53 -9.66 -0.95
N VAL A 3 2.76 -9.95 -1.40
CA VAL A 3 3.11 -11.21 -2.09
C VAL A 3 2.89 -12.46 -1.22
N LEU A 4 3.19 -12.39 0.08
CA LEU A 4 2.92 -13.48 1.03
C LEU A 4 1.41 -13.71 1.17
N VAL A 5 0.63 -12.64 1.27
CA VAL A 5 -0.83 -12.72 1.32
C VAL A 5 -1.37 -13.36 0.04
N THR A 6 -0.85 -12.97 -1.14
CA THR A 6 -1.18 -13.60 -2.42
C THR A 6 -0.88 -15.10 -2.43
N ALA A 7 0.26 -15.53 -1.90
CA ALA A 7 0.62 -16.95 -1.84
C ALA A 7 -0.38 -17.74 -0.98
N ILE A 8 -0.74 -17.22 0.20
CA ILE A 8 -1.73 -17.84 1.09
C ILE A 8 -3.11 -17.93 0.43
N MET A 9 -3.56 -16.84 -0.20
CA MET A 9 -4.85 -16.80 -0.90
C MET A 9 -4.92 -17.79 -2.06
N ARG A 10 -3.87 -17.84 -2.88
CA ARG A 10 -3.76 -18.80 -3.99
C ARG A 10 -3.78 -20.24 -3.50
N GLU A 11 -3.07 -20.54 -2.41
CA GLU A 11 -3.01 -21.90 -1.90
C GLU A 11 -4.36 -22.34 -1.33
N GLY A 12 -4.99 -21.54 -0.47
CA GLY A 12 -6.28 -21.92 0.11
C GLY A 12 -7.43 -21.93 -0.91
N ALA A 13 -7.37 -21.10 -1.96
CA ALA A 13 -8.37 -21.11 -3.02
C ALA A 13 -8.48 -22.48 -3.72
N LYS A 14 -7.37 -23.23 -3.85
CA LYS A 14 -7.37 -24.61 -4.39
C LYS A 14 -8.27 -25.56 -3.60
N TYR A 15 -8.44 -25.30 -2.31
CA TYR A 15 -9.26 -26.11 -1.40
C TYR A 15 -10.61 -25.45 -1.07
N GLY A 16 -10.97 -24.35 -1.76
CA GLY A 16 -12.22 -23.63 -1.54
C GLY A 16 -12.23 -22.71 -0.31
N PHE A 17 -11.06 -22.34 0.22
CA PHE A 17 -10.94 -21.32 1.26
C PHE A 17 -10.79 -19.92 0.66
N GLY A 18 -11.57 -18.98 1.21
CA GLY A 18 -11.35 -17.54 1.06
C GLY A 18 -10.76 -16.94 2.32
N PHE A 19 -9.96 -15.90 2.17
CA PHE A 19 -9.35 -15.18 3.28
C PHE A 19 -9.65 -13.69 3.23
N SER A 20 -9.91 -13.11 4.40
CA SER A 20 -9.85 -11.66 4.63
C SER A 20 -8.70 -11.35 5.60
N VAL A 21 -7.94 -10.29 5.31
CA VAL A 21 -6.85 -9.85 6.18
C VAL A 21 -7.43 -9.06 7.35
N LEU A 22 -7.15 -9.53 8.57
CA LEU A 22 -7.50 -8.83 9.80
C LEU A 22 -6.42 -7.81 10.17
N LEU A 23 -5.16 -8.22 10.02
CA LEU A 23 -4.00 -7.40 10.32
C LEU A 23 -2.77 -7.97 9.61
N SER A 24 -1.99 -7.13 8.95
CA SER A 24 -0.66 -7.49 8.48
C SER A 24 0.33 -6.35 8.65
N TYR A 25 1.53 -6.68 9.11
CA TYR A 25 2.61 -5.73 9.30
C TYR A 25 3.98 -6.36 9.06
N TRP A 26 4.98 -5.50 8.89
CA TRP A 26 6.39 -5.86 8.86
C TRP A 26 7.13 -5.13 9.97
N ARG A 27 8.01 -5.82 10.70
CA ARG A 27 8.85 -5.24 11.75
C ARG A 27 10.11 -6.08 11.94
N ARG A 28 11.29 -5.44 12.02
CA ARG A 28 12.60 -6.08 12.30
C ARG A 28 12.81 -7.36 11.46
N HIS A 29 12.63 -7.26 10.15
CA HIS A 29 12.80 -8.37 9.18
C HIS A 29 11.78 -9.51 9.28
N TYR A 30 10.71 -9.36 10.07
CA TYR A 30 9.64 -10.34 10.20
C TYR A 30 8.32 -9.79 9.62
N ILE A 31 7.60 -10.63 8.88
CA ILE A 31 6.27 -10.33 8.33
C ILE A 31 5.24 -11.14 9.12
N ARG A 32 4.20 -10.48 9.64
CA ARG A 32 3.06 -11.15 10.28
C ARG A 32 1.78 -10.91 9.50
N VAL A 33 0.95 -11.93 9.40
CA VAL A 33 -0.38 -11.85 8.79
C VAL A 33 -1.38 -12.59 9.70
N PHE A 34 -2.45 -11.91 10.06
CA PHE A 34 -3.63 -12.47 10.72
C PHE A 34 -4.75 -12.49 9.70
N LEU A 35 -5.34 -13.66 9.48
CA LEU A 35 -6.34 -13.89 8.46
C LEU A 35 -7.59 -14.50 9.09
N ARG A 36 -8.76 -14.14 8.57
CA ARG A 36 -10.00 -14.88 8.80
C ARG A 36 -10.21 -15.80 7.61
N ALA A 37 -10.23 -17.10 7.85
CA ALA A 37 -10.51 -18.11 6.83
C ALA A 37 -12.02 -18.39 6.76
N ARG A 38 -12.55 -18.55 5.56
CA ARG A 38 -13.94 -18.96 5.30
C ARG A 38 -13.95 -20.07 4.27
N TRP A 39 -14.58 -21.20 4.59
CA TRP A 39 -14.74 -22.29 3.65
C TRP A 39 -15.99 -22.05 2.80
N SER A 40 -15.79 -21.56 1.57
CA SER A 40 -16.85 -21.30 0.60
C SER A 40 -16.22 -20.95 -0.75
N LYS A 41 -16.73 -21.55 -1.83
CA LYS A 41 -16.32 -21.20 -3.20
C LYS A 41 -16.48 -19.71 -3.50
N LYS A 42 -17.55 -19.09 -2.99
CA LYS A 42 -17.79 -17.64 -3.12
C LYS A 42 -16.70 -16.84 -2.42
N ALA A 43 -16.35 -17.22 -1.19
CA ALA A 43 -15.29 -16.54 -0.43
C ALA A 43 -13.91 -16.72 -1.09
N ALA A 44 -13.61 -17.90 -1.62
CA ALA A 44 -12.37 -18.17 -2.36
C ALA A 44 -12.25 -17.24 -3.59
N LEU A 45 -13.34 -17.10 -4.34
CA LEU A 45 -13.40 -16.20 -5.49
C LEU A 45 -13.23 -14.72 -5.07
N GLU A 46 -13.95 -14.27 -4.05
CA GLU A 46 -13.82 -12.90 -3.52
C GLU A 46 -12.39 -12.57 -3.07
N SER A 47 -11.72 -13.54 -2.41
CA SER A 47 -10.33 -13.41 -1.98
C SER A 47 -9.39 -13.28 -3.18
N MET A 48 -9.60 -14.11 -4.22
CA MET A 48 -8.79 -14.07 -5.44
C MET A 48 -9.04 -12.82 -6.29
N ASN A 49 -10.23 -12.22 -6.27
CA ASN A 49 -10.52 -10.95 -6.95
C ASN A 49 -9.71 -9.77 -6.41
N MET A 50 -9.16 -9.90 -5.20
CA MET A 50 -8.25 -8.91 -4.62
C MET A 50 -6.80 -9.08 -5.08
N VAL A 51 -6.47 -10.14 -5.82
CA VAL A 51 -5.13 -10.40 -6.35
C VAL A 51 -5.08 -9.96 -7.82
N ASN A 52 -4.35 -8.88 -8.08
CA ASN A 52 -4.28 -8.27 -9.41
C ASN A 52 -2.83 -7.90 -9.75
N PRO A 53 -2.51 -7.69 -11.04
CA PRO A 53 -1.25 -7.10 -11.42
C PRO A 53 -1.16 -5.65 -10.95
N ILE A 54 0.06 -5.17 -10.76
CA ILE A 54 0.37 -3.75 -10.62
C ILE A 54 1.50 -3.37 -11.57
N TYR A 55 1.32 -2.24 -12.24
CA TYR A 55 2.32 -1.63 -13.10
C TYR A 55 2.91 -0.44 -12.36
N PHE A 56 4.23 -0.32 -12.35
CA PHE A 56 4.92 0.75 -11.63
C PHE A 56 6.15 1.24 -12.37
N CYS A 57 6.56 2.47 -12.09
CA CYS A 57 7.72 3.11 -12.67
C CYS A 57 8.60 3.70 -11.57
N ARG A 58 9.90 3.80 -11.84
CA ARG A 58 10.90 4.37 -10.92
C ARG A 58 10.62 5.82 -10.54
N CYS A 59 9.88 6.57 -11.37
CA CYS A 59 9.48 7.95 -11.05
C CYS A 59 8.36 8.06 -9.99
N GLY A 60 7.93 6.93 -9.43
CA GLY A 60 6.85 6.84 -8.44
C GLY A 60 5.48 6.50 -9.04
N TYR A 61 5.31 6.56 -10.36
CA TYR A 61 4.03 6.21 -10.98
C TYR A 61 3.67 4.76 -10.71
N PHE A 62 2.41 4.50 -10.38
CA PHE A 62 1.84 3.17 -10.44
C PHE A 62 0.40 3.20 -10.97
N SER A 63 -0.03 2.07 -11.52
CA SER A 63 -1.37 1.87 -12.07
C SER A 63 -1.79 0.41 -11.94
N PHE A 64 -3.10 0.19 -11.89
CA PHE A 64 -3.70 -1.14 -12.00
C PHE A 64 -4.01 -1.49 -13.45
N ASP A 65 -4.07 -0.49 -14.32
CA ASP A 65 -4.27 -0.65 -15.76
C ASP A 65 -2.94 -0.95 -16.45
N LEU A 66 -2.99 -1.87 -17.42
CA LEU A 66 -1.85 -2.21 -18.26
C LEU A 66 -1.42 -1.00 -19.08
N GLY A 67 -0.12 -0.71 -19.05
CA GLY A 67 0.55 0.20 -19.97
C GLY A 67 1.96 -0.30 -20.23
N GLU A 68 2.55 0.06 -21.36
CA GLU A 68 3.96 -0.27 -21.65
C GLU A 68 4.91 0.84 -21.22
N LYS A 69 4.43 2.09 -21.26
CA LYS A 69 5.21 3.30 -21.02
C LYS A 69 4.62 4.12 -19.90
N CYS A 70 5.48 4.67 -19.06
CA CYS A 70 5.09 5.60 -18.01
C CYS A 70 4.55 6.89 -18.65
N PRO A 71 3.35 7.37 -18.27
CA PRO A 71 2.82 8.61 -18.83
C PRO A 71 3.66 9.84 -18.45
N PHE A 72 4.41 9.77 -17.35
CA PHE A 72 5.19 10.86 -16.78
C PHE A 72 6.63 10.95 -17.30
N CYS A 73 7.43 9.88 -17.19
CA CYS A 73 8.84 9.90 -17.61
C CYS A 73 9.13 9.15 -18.92
N LYS A 74 8.12 8.52 -19.54
CA LYS A 74 8.24 7.73 -20.79
C LYS A 74 9.18 6.50 -20.73
N GLU A 75 9.71 6.16 -19.55
CA GLU A 75 10.40 4.87 -19.34
C GLU A 75 9.41 3.70 -19.43
N ASN A 76 9.94 2.48 -19.58
CA ASN A 76 9.14 1.27 -19.50
C ASN A 76 8.58 1.09 -18.09
N VAL A 77 7.32 0.70 -17.98
CA VAL A 77 6.76 0.30 -16.68
C VAL A 77 7.14 -1.13 -16.36
N GLN A 78 7.36 -1.40 -15.09
CA GLN A 78 7.59 -2.74 -14.54
C GLN A 78 6.26 -3.32 -14.08
N CYS A 79 6.13 -4.64 -14.12
CA CYS A 79 4.91 -5.35 -13.71
C CYS A 79 5.21 -6.32 -12.57
N ILE A 80 4.39 -6.28 -11.52
CA ILE A 80 4.26 -7.38 -10.56
C ILE A 80 2.92 -8.05 -10.85
N SER A 81 2.95 -9.23 -11.46
CA SER A 81 1.78 -9.86 -12.07
C SER A 81 0.68 -10.26 -11.09
N SER A 82 0.99 -10.44 -9.81
CA SER A 82 0.04 -11.00 -8.84
C SER A 82 0.32 -10.50 -7.45
N VAL A 83 -0.39 -9.46 -7.05
CA VAL A 83 -0.26 -8.81 -5.75
C VAL A 83 -1.63 -8.64 -5.14
N TYR A 84 -1.75 -8.97 -3.85
CA TYR A 84 -2.94 -8.68 -3.08
C TYR A 84 -3.07 -7.16 -2.89
N LEU A 85 -4.14 -6.58 -3.43
CA LEU A 85 -4.42 -5.14 -3.39
C LEU A 85 -5.49 -4.76 -2.35
N GLY A 86 -6.12 -5.74 -1.72
CA GLY A 86 -7.12 -5.49 -0.69
C GLY A 86 -6.54 -4.86 0.57
N ARG A 87 -7.44 -4.64 1.54
CA ARG A 87 -7.14 -4.08 2.86
C ARG A 87 -6.14 -4.95 3.61
N ILE A 88 -5.23 -4.32 4.36
CA ILE A 88 -4.21 -5.02 5.15
C ILE A 88 -4.48 -4.94 6.66
N LYS A 89 -5.56 -4.27 7.05
CA LYS A 89 -6.05 -4.13 8.42
C LYS A 89 -7.57 -4.02 8.43
N GLU A 90 -8.20 -4.50 9.49
CA GLU A 90 -9.62 -4.33 9.81
C GLU A 90 -9.69 -3.47 11.09
N ASN A 91 -10.27 -2.27 11.03
CA ASN A 91 -10.27 -1.34 12.17
C ASN A 91 -11.01 -1.93 13.37
N GLU A 92 -12.12 -2.65 13.13
CA GLU A 92 -12.89 -3.35 14.17
C GLU A 92 -12.07 -4.47 14.84
N PHE A 93 -11.11 -5.06 14.13
CA PHE A 93 -10.17 -6.01 14.71
C PHE A 93 -9.09 -5.28 15.53
N LEU A 94 -8.57 -4.16 15.04
CA LEU A 94 -7.57 -3.36 15.75
C LEU A 94 -8.07 -2.78 17.07
N GLU A 95 -9.36 -2.50 17.20
CA GLU A 95 -9.99 -2.05 18.45
C GLU A 95 -9.98 -3.13 19.55
N LYS A 96 -9.97 -4.40 19.16
CA LYS A 96 -9.97 -5.56 20.08
C LYS A 96 -8.58 -6.02 20.48
N VAL A 97 -7.54 -5.54 19.78
CA VAL A 97 -6.14 -5.84 20.09
C VAL A 97 -5.65 -4.85 21.14
N GLU A 98 -4.87 -5.34 22.10
CA GLU A 98 -4.23 -4.51 23.12
C GLU A 98 -3.48 -3.33 22.46
N SER A 99 -3.85 -2.12 22.86
CA SER A 99 -3.31 -0.90 22.29
C SER A 99 -1.83 -0.77 22.62
N ASN A 100 -1.03 -0.44 21.61
CA ASN A 100 0.35 -0.03 21.75
C ASN A 100 0.69 0.97 20.63
N SER A 101 1.90 1.54 20.67
CA SER A 101 2.33 2.56 19.72
C SER A 101 2.29 2.12 18.24
N LEU A 102 2.40 0.82 17.94
CA LEU A 102 2.25 0.29 16.58
C LEU A 102 0.78 0.26 16.18
N ILE A 103 -0.09 -0.29 17.03
CA ILE A 103 -1.53 -0.40 16.77
C ILE A 103 -2.16 0.99 16.59
N GLU A 104 -1.79 1.95 17.43
CA GLU A 104 -2.27 3.33 17.30
C GLU A 104 -1.85 3.97 15.97
N LYS A 105 -0.58 3.81 15.56
CA LYS A 105 -0.13 4.28 14.23
C LYS A 105 -0.91 3.61 13.11
N MET A 106 -1.14 2.31 13.21
CA MET A 106 -1.89 1.57 12.20
C MET A 106 -3.35 2.01 12.11
N LYS A 107 -4.01 2.42 13.21
CA LYS A 107 -5.38 2.94 13.18
C LYS A 107 -5.51 4.19 12.30
N TYR A 108 -4.57 5.13 12.44
CA TYR A 108 -4.57 6.38 11.66
C TYR A 108 -3.95 6.27 10.25
N GLU A 109 -3.26 5.17 9.95
CA GLU A 109 -2.71 4.92 8.61
C GLU A 109 -3.83 4.70 7.58
N LEU A 110 -3.72 5.30 6.39
CA LEU A 110 -4.69 5.10 5.32
C LEU A 110 -4.69 3.65 4.83
N ASP A 111 -5.88 3.14 4.52
CA ASP A 111 -6.07 1.80 3.98
C ASP A 111 -6.09 1.79 2.45
N ILE A 112 -4.99 2.31 1.89
CA ILE A 112 -4.70 2.27 0.46
C ILE A 112 -3.51 1.34 0.20
N PRO A 113 -3.42 0.75 -1.00
CA PRO A 113 -2.26 -0.04 -1.39
C PRO A 113 -1.03 0.84 -1.60
N PHE A 114 0.12 0.31 -1.16
CA PHE A 114 1.45 0.94 -1.27
C PHE A 114 1.58 2.28 -0.53
N TYR A 115 2.73 2.92 -0.67
CA TYR A 115 3.09 4.22 -0.11
C TYR A 115 4.21 4.80 -0.97
N TYR A 116 4.46 6.09 -0.85
CA TYR A 116 5.57 6.78 -1.49
C TYR A 116 6.66 7.08 -0.47
N ASP A 117 7.90 6.75 -0.78
CA ASP A 117 9.05 7.20 0.02
C ASP A 117 9.47 8.59 -0.45
N THR A 118 9.32 9.59 0.43
CA THR A 118 9.57 10.98 0.08
C THR A 118 11.04 11.26 -0.22
N HIS A 119 11.97 10.54 0.41
CA HIS A 119 13.39 10.71 0.15
C HIS A 119 13.76 10.15 -1.21
N TYR A 120 13.28 8.95 -1.54
CA TYR A 120 13.48 8.35 -2.84
C TYR A 120 12.92 9.22 -3.97
N LEU A 121 11.70 9.75 -3.81
CA LEU A 121 11.11 10.62 -4.83
C LEU A 121 11.88 11.93 -4.98
N ALA A 122 12.30 12.55 -3.88
CA ALA A 122 13.08 13.80 -3.92
C ALA A 122 14.43 13.60 -4.62
N GLU A 123 15.13 12.50 -4.32
CA GLU A 123 16.38 12.12 -5.00
C GLU A 123 16.15 11.88 -6.49
N PHE A 124 15.13 11.09 -6.86
CA PHE A 124 14.83 10.76 -8.25
C PHE A 124 14.49 12.00 -9.08
N HIS A 125 13.74 12.93 -8.52
CA HIS A 125 13.25 14.14 -9.21
C HIS A 125 14.16 15.37 -9.01
N GLY A 126 15.25 15.25 -8.25
CA GLY A 126 16.28 16.28 -8.14
C GLY A 126 15.96 17.46 -7.22
N PHE A 127 15.23 17.23 -6.12
CA PHE A 127 14.95 18.27 -5.12
C PHE A 127 15.19 17.77 -3.68
N GLN A 128 15.11 18.67 -2.69
CA GLN A 128 15.33 18.31 -1.28
C GLN A 128 14.08 17.66 -0.67
N PRO A 129 14.21 16.57 0.10
CA PRO A 129 13.06 15.92 0.69
C PRO A 129 12.37 16.84 1.71
N PRO A 130 11.04 17.03 1.61
CA PRO A 130 10.32 17.89 2.54
C PRO A 130 10.15 17.22 3.90
N LYS A 131 9.88 18.01 4.95
CA LYS A 131 9.47 17.42 6.22
C LYS A 131 8.13 16.73 6.06
N ILE A 132 8.08 15.44 6.40
CA ILE A 132 6.90 14.61 6.19
C ILE A 132 5.62 15.14 6.89
N ASN A 133 5.74 15.83 8.03
CA ASN A 133 4.57 16.45 8.68
C ASN A 133 4.03 17.62 7.86
N GLU A 134 4.91 18.49 7.34
CA GLU A 134 4.53 19.62 6.50
C GLU A 134 3.90 19.12 5.18
N LEU A 135 4.48 18.07 4.58
CA LEU A 135 3.93 17.42 3.40
C LEU A 135 2.53 16.84 3.64
N ILE A 136 2.32 16.13 4.75
CA ILE A 136 1.02 15.53 5.06
C ILE A 136 -0.06 16.60 5.24
N GLU A 137 0.25 17.69 5.96
CA GLU A 137 -0.71 18.78 6.12
C GLU A 137 -1.01 19.46 4.78
N LYS A 138 -0.02 19.64 3.91
CA LYS A 138 -0.23 20.20 2.57
C LYS A 138 -1.06 19.29 1.66
N LEU A 139 -0.83 17.98 1.71
CA LEU A 139 -1.62 17.00 0.97
C LEU A 139 -3.08 17.01 1.45
N LYS A 140 -3.31 17.10 2.77
CA LYS A 140 -4.65 17.12 3.37
C LYS A 140 -5.53 18.28 2.94
N GLU A 141 -4.98 19.33 2.32
CA GLU A 141 -5.77 20.41 1.72
C GLU A 141 -6.66 19.90 0.57
N ASN A 142 -6.26 18.85 -0.16
CA ASN A 142 -6.97 18.36 -1.35
C ASN A 142 -7.02 16.83 -1.50
N PHE A 143 -6.29 16.09 -0.66
CA PHE A 143 -6.08 14.65 -0.77
C PHE A 143 -6.10 13.99 0.61
N SER A 144 -6.38 12.70 0.67
CA SER A 144 -6.15 11.92 1.88
C SER A 144 -4.64 11.70 2.04
N ALA A 145 -4.09 11.94 3.24
CA ALA A 145 -2.69 11.61 3.51
C ALA A 145 -2.45 11.10 4.93
N SER A 146 -1.51 10.15 5.08
CA SER A 146 -1.07 9.63 6.37
C SER A 146 0.37 9.13 6.31
N ARG A 147 1.02 9.02 7.47
CA ARG A 147 2.26 8.26 7.61
C ARG A 147 1.97 6.76 7.44
N THR A 148 2.99 5.98 7.10
CA THR A 148 2.91 4.53 7.13
C THR A 148 3.85 3.91 8.18
N ILE A 149 3.46 2.77 8.74
CA ILE A 149 4.36 1.98 9.61
C ILE A 149 5.51 1.31 8.85
N PHE A 150 5.44 1.25 7.51
CA PHE A 150 6.42 0.54 6.69
C PHE A 150 7.70 1.34 6.46
N CYS A 151 7.63 2.67 6.46
CA CYS A 151 8.75 3.54 6.18
C CYS A 151 8.60 4.87 6.94
N SER A 152 9.66 5.32 7.63
CA SER A 152 9.66 6.59 8.38
C SER A 152 9.51 7.82 7.48
N THR A 153 9.98 7.73 6.24
CA THR A 153 9.85 8.73 5.17
C THR A 153 8.69 8.39 4.23
N GLY A 154 7.86 7.41 4.59
CA GLY A 154 6.75 6.93 3.79
C GLY A 154 5.46 7.71 4.02
N VAL A 155 4.85 8.17 2.93
CA VAL A 155 3.50 8.75 2.92
C VAL A 155 2.54 7.88 2.11
N LYS A 156 1.37 7.61 2.68
CA LYS A 156 0.23 7.09 1.94
C LYS A 156 -0.66 8.25 1.55
N THR A 157 -1.02 8.34 0.28
CA THR A 157 -1.97 9.32 -0.23
C THR A 157 -2.72 8.82 -1.45
N ASP A 158 -3.95 9.31 -1.65
CA ASP A 158 -4.73 9.16 -2.88
C ASP A 158 -4.35 10.21 -3.96
N ALA A 159 -3.39 11.09 -3.66
CA ALA A 159 -2.85 12.03 -4.63
C ALA A 159 -2.17 11.31 -5.79
N PRO A 160 -2.45 11.70 -7.06
CA PRO A 160 -1.67 11.29 -8.21
C PRO A 160 -0.20 11.67 -8.05
N VAL A 161 0.72 10.83 -8.53
CA VAL A 161 2.17 11.01 -8.34
C VAL A 161 2.67 12.39 -8.79
N ASN A 162 2.13 12.95 -9.88
CA ASN A 162 2.52 14.28 -10.35
C ASN A 162 2.13 15.38 -9.36
N ARG A 163 0.95 15.29 -8.75
CA ARG A 163 0.52 16.25 -7.72
C ARG A 163 1.34 16.08 -6.45
N LEU A 164 1.65 14.85 -6.07
CA LEU A 164 2.54 14.58 -4.94
C LEU A 164 3.91 15.22 -5.15
N VAL A 165 4.55 14.99 -6.31
CA VAL A 165 5.87 15.53 -6.64
C VAL A 165 5.85 17.06 -6.70
N GLU A 166 4.83 17.66 -7.32
CA GLU A 166 4.65 19.12 -7.36
C GLU A 166 4.57 19.72 -5.95
N ILE A 167 3.72 19.16 -5.08
CA ILE A 167 3.58 19.60 -3.69
C ILE A 167 4.92 19.45 -2.95
N MET A 168 5.59 18.31 -3.10
CA MET A 168 6.88 18.04 -2.46
C MET A 168 7.97 19.03 -2.90
N SER A 169 7.96 19.46 -4.16
CA SER A 169 8.94 20.44 -4.67
C SER A 169 8.65 21.89 -4.26
N SER A 170 7.44 22.17 -3.78
CA SER A 170 6.97 23.52 -3.45
C SER A 170 7.20 23.93 -1.98
N ILE A 171 7.61 22.99 -1.14
CA ILE A 171 7.81 23.14 0.31
C ILE A 171 9.24 22.75 0.69
#